data_AF-A0A9P0J1A8-F1
#
_entry.id   AF-A0A9P0J1A8-F1
#
_cell.length_a   1.000
_cell.length_b   1.000
_cell.length_c   1.000
_cell.angle_alpha   90.00
_cell.angle_beta   90.00
_cell.angle_gamma   90.00
#
_symmetry.space_group_name_H-M   'P 1'
#
loop_
_entity.id
_entity.type
_entity.pdbx_description
1 polymer ?
#
loop_
_entity_poly.entity_id
_entity_poly.type
_entity_poly.pdbx_seq_one_letter_code
_entity_poly.pdbx_strand_id
1 'polypeptide(L)'
;MFRLVGDEVFEIDNVQCTIKVEPDGLFMYTYDLLVDGKTLEDFCEYISKNRSTWLITADDGVENRIILDKASMDIIVNGTQVTDAMSEFIENGTETHFAIGEMLVTIRTEHSCDKKIGVVHSLFVNGALVTEL
;
A
#
# COMPACT_ATOMS: atom_id res chain seq x y z
N MET A 1 6.15 39.54 5.06
CA MET A 1 5.27 39.46 3.87
C MET A 1 4.92 37.99 3.72
N PHE A 2 3.66 37.59 3.91
CA PHE A 2 3.25 36.19 3.74
C PHE A 2 3.26 35.87 2.24
N ARG A 3 4.08 34.91 1.84
CA ARG A 3 4.12 34.41 0.47
C ARG A 3 3.20 33.19 0.44
N LEU A 4 2.12 33.27 -0.35
CA LEU A 4 1.17 32.17 -0.53
C LEU A 4 1.65 31.15 -1.59
N VAL A 5 2.77 31.43 -2.25
CA VAL A 5 3.37 30.60 -3.31
C VAL A 5 4.80 30.25 -2.93
N GLY A 6 5.21 29.04 -3.30
CA GLY A 6 6.52 28.48 -2.99
C GLY A 6 6.45 27.00 -2.64
N ASP A 7 7.60 26.49 -2.24
CA ASP A 7 7.79 25.08 -1.94
C ASP A 7 7.98 24.91 -0.43
N GLU A 8 7.20 24.03 0.18
CA GLU A 8 7.38 23.59 1.56
C GLU A 8 7.97 22.18 1.55
N VAL A 9 9.17 22.04 2.10
CA VAL A 9 9.89 20.75 2.15
C VAL A 9 9.79 20.18 3.56
N PHE A 10 9.40 18.92 3.64
CA PHE A 10 9.33 18.14 4.89
C PHE A 10 9.79 16.71 4.63
N GLU A 11 9.89 15.92 5.69
CA GLU A 11 10.41 14.56 5.64
C GLU A 11 9.48 13.61 6.39
N ILE A 12 9.20 12.45 5.82
CA ILE A 12 8.49 11.34 6.45
C ILE A 12 9.36 10.10 6.31
N ASP A 13 9.80 9.50 7.43
CA ASP A 13 10.61 8.27 7.46
C ASP A 13 11.84 8.30 6.52
N ASN A 14 12.58 9.42 6.50
CA ASN A 14 13.72 9.67 5.59
C ASN A 14 13.35 9.81 4.10
N VAL A 15 12.08 9.97 3.78
CA VAL A 15 11.60 10.32 2.43
C VAL A 15 11.31 11.81 2.39
N GLN A 16 12.00 12.52 1.50
CA GLN A 16 11.76 13.94 1.30
C GLN A 16 10.44 14.14 0.56
N CYS A 17 9.58 14.99 1.10
CA CYS A 17 8.34 15.41 0.49
C CYS A 17 8.36 16.92 0.23
N THR A 18 7.77 17.35 -0.87
CA THR A 18 7.63 18.78 -1.20
C THR A 18 6.19 19.08 -1.55
N ILE A 19 5.56 19.98 -0.81
CA ILE A 19 4.31 20.62 -1.23
C ILE A 19 4.68 21.84 -2.06
N LYS A 20 4.29 21.86 -3.33
CA LYS A 20 4.44 23.01 -4.22
C LYS A 20 3.12 23.77 -4.28
N VAL A 21 3.18 25.08 -4.06
CA VAL A 21 2.03 25.97 -4.21
C VAL A 21 2.32 26.95 -5.34
N GLU A 22 1.64 26.75 -6.46
CA GLU A 22 1.82 27.55 -7.68
C GLU A 22 0.55 28.38 -7.97
N PRO A 23 0.68 29.59 -8.52
CA PRO A 23 -0.47 30.38 -8.93
C PRO A 23 -1.14 29.77 -10.16
N ASP A 24 -2.46 29.60 -10.11
CA ASP A 24 -3.29 29.20 -11.25
C ASP A 24 -4.28 30.32 -11.58
N GLY A 25 -3.99 31.06 -12.64
CA GLY A 25 -4.77 32.24 -13.01
C GLY A 25 -4.66 33.40 -12.00
N LEU A 26 -5.77 34.14 -11.83
CA LEU A 26 -5.78 35.41 -11.09
C LEU A 26 -5.98 35.27 -9.58
N PHE A 27 -6.72 34.25 -9.14
CA PHE A 27 -7.12 34.06 -7.74
C PHE A 27 -7.17 32.59 -7.29
N MET A 28 -6.52 31.69 -8.03
CA MET A 28 -6.46 30.26 -7.68
C MET A 28 -5.01 29.80 -7.50
N TYR A 29 -4.87 28.66 -6.85
CA TYR A 29 -3.59 28.03 -6.57
C TYR A 29 -3.72 26.53 -6.81
N THR A 30 -2.67 25.95 -7.38
CA THR A 30 -2.50 24.49 -7.46
C THR A 30 -1.59 24.03 -6.34
N TYR A 31 -1.81 22.78 -5.93
CA TYR A 31 -1.06 22.12 -4.88
C TYR A 31 -0.59 20.78 -5.40
N ASP A 32 0.72 20.62 -5.53
CA ASP A 32 1.33 19.37 -5.92
C ASP A 32 2.15 18.81 -4.77
N LEU A 33 1.99 17.51 -4.50
CA LEU A 33 2.87 16.78 -3.61
C LEU A 33 3.90 16.03 -4.46
N LEU A 34 5.17 16.31 -4.19
CA LEU A 34 6.27 15.49 -4.67
C LEU A 34 6.76 14.58 -3.54
N VAL A 35 6.98 13.31 -3.85
CA VAL A 35 7.56 12.30 -2.94
C VAL A 35 8.87 11.83 -3.55
N ASP A 36 9.98 12.12 -2.89
CA ASP A 36 11.34 11.90 -3.39
C ASP A 36 11.55 12.46 -4.82
N GLY A 37 11.02 13.67 -5.03
CA GLY A 37 11.07 14.37 -6.32
C GLY A 37 10.13 13.84 -7.41
N LYS A 38 9.37 12.76 -7.17
CA LYS A 38 8.36 12.24 -8.09
C LYS A 38 6.98 12.83 -7.81
N THR A 39 6.12 12.91 -8.82
CA THR A 39 4.73 13.31 -8.61
C THR A 39 4.01 12.30 -7.72
N LEU A 40 2.94 12.74 -7.04
CA LEU A 40 2.09 11.83 -6.27
C LEU A 40 1.52 10.71 -7.14
N GLU A 41 1.16 11.00 -8.40
CA GLU A 41 0.67 9.99 -9.36
C GLU A 41 1.74 8.93 -9.65
N ASP A 42 2.95 9.33 -10.03
CA ASP A 42 4.07 8.42 -10.27
C ASP A 42 4.42 7.58 -9.04
N PHE A 43 4.34 8.20 -7.85
CA PHE A 43 4.58 7.51 -6.58
C PHE A 43 3.49 6.46 -6.32
N CYS A 44 2.21 6.82 -6.45
CA CYS A 44 1.09 5.89 -6.28
C CYS A 44 1.17 4.72 -7.27
N GLU A 45 1.48 4.99 -8.54
CA GLU A 45 1.71 3.94 -9.53
C GLU A 45 2.87 3.02 -9.17
N TYR A 46 3.98 3.58 -8.67
CA TYR A 46 5.11 2.79 -8.23
C TYR A 46 4.73 1.89 -7.05
N ILE A 47 3.99 2.42 -6.07
CA ILE A 47 3.53 1.65 -4.92
C ILE A 47 2.57 0.54 -5.35
N SER A 48 1.56 0.81 -6.19
CA SER A 48 0.60 -0.22 -6.62
C SER A 48 1.24 -1.33 -7.47
N LYS A 49 2.27 -1.01 -8.25
CA LYS A 49 3.05 -2.01 -9.00
C LYS A 49 3.87 -2.93 -8.10
N ASN A 50 4.45 -2.39 -7.02
CA ASN A 50 5.40 -3.13 -6.18
C ASN A 50 4.80 -3.66 -4.87
N ARG A 51 3.63 -3.17 -4.47
CA ARG A 51 2.96 -3.55 -3.22
C ARG A 51 1.50 -3.82 -3.47
N SER A 52 0.93 -4.66 -2.63
CA SER A 52 -0.52 -4.77 -2.48
C SER A 52 -0.92 -4.31 -1.09
N THR A 53 -2.01 -3.54 -1.00
CA THR A 53 -2.43 -2.92 0.26
C THR A 53 -3.91 -3.17 0.50
N TRP A 54 -4.24 -3.54 1.73
CA TRP A 54 -5.61 -3.74 2.18
C TRP A 54 -5.85 -3.01 3.50
N LEU A 55 -7.09 -2.55 3.69
CA LEU A 55 -7.60 -2.08 4.97
C LEU A 55 -8.66 -3.06 5.45
N ILE A 56 -8.52 -3.51 6.69
CA ILE A 56 -9.49 -4.37 7.35
C ILE A 56 -9.88 -3.75 8.68
N THR A 57 -11.13 -3.90 9.08
CA THR A 57 -11.59 -3.47 10.40
C THR A 57 -11.78 -4.70 11.27
N ALA A 58 -11.09 -4.76 12.40
CA ALA A 58 -11.25 -5.82 13.39
C ALA A 58 -12.59 -5.66 14.14
N ASP A 59 -13.00 -6.71 14.85
CA ASP A 59 -14.28 -6.73 15.58
C ASP A 59 -14.37 -5.66 16.69
N ASP A 60 -13.23 -5.19 17.19
CA ASP A 60 -13.14 -4.08 18.15
C ASP A 60 -13.27 -2.69 17.50
N GLY A 61 -13.45 -2.65 16.17
CA GLY A 61 -13.54 -1.42 15.37
C GLY A 61 -12.19 -0.83 14.98
N VAL A 62 -11.07 -1.47 15.32
CA VAL A 62 -9.73 -0.99 14.97
C VAL A 62 -9.42 -1.32 13.51
N GLU A 63 -9.07 -0.29 12.73
CA GLU A 63 -8.59 -0.46 11.36
C GLU A 63 -7.14 -0.95 11.37
N ASN A 64 -6.86 -1.98 10.58
CA ASN A 64 -5.54 -2.54 10.37
C ASN A 64 -5.19 -2.43 8.88
N ARG A 65 -3.99 -1.90 8.61
CA ARG A 65 -3.42 -1.83 7.26
C ARG A 65 -2.46 -2.99 7.05
N ILE A 66 -2.73 -3.78 6.03
CA ILE A 66 -1.90 -4.92 5.61
C ILE A 66 -1.25 -4.54 4.30
N ILE A 67 0.07 -4.70 4.22
CA ILE A 67 0.87 -4.47 3.02
C ILE A 67 1.63 -5.74 2.69
N LEU A 68 1.57 -6.17 1.44
CA LEU A 68 2.46 -7.17 0.87
C LEU A 68 3.45 -6.47 -0.06
N ASP A 69 4.75 -6.62 0.20
CA ASP A 69 5.79 -6.24 -0.75
C ASP A 69 5.98 -7.38 -1.77
N LYS A 70 5.65 -7.12 -3.04
CA LYS A 70 5.57 -8.16 -4.08
C LYS A 70 6.94 -8.74 -4.47
N ALA A 71 8.02 -8.02 -4.18
CA ALA A 71 9.38 -8.44 -4.54
C ALA A 71 10.01 -9.32 -3.45
N SER A 72 9.90 -8.88 -2.19
CA SER A 72 10.42 -9.60 -1.03
C SER A 72 9.45 -10.66 -0.48
N MET A 73 8.16 -10.54 -0.81
CA MET A 73 7.05 -11.26 -0.19
C MET A 73 6.88 -10.96 1.30
N ASP A 74 7.47 -9.86 1.80
CA ASP A 74 7.32 -9.43 3.18
C ASP A 74 5.89 -8.91 3.43
N ILE A 75 5.33 -9.33 4.57
CA ILE A 75 4.01 -8.89 5.03
C ILE A 75 4.20 -7.90 6.17
N ILE A 76 3.57 -6.73 6.06
CA ILE A 76 3.67 -5.66 7.05
C ILE A 76 2.25 -5.30 7.52
N VAL A 77 2.04 -5.32 8.83
CA VAL A 77 0.78 -4.92 9.47
C VAL A 77 1.03 -3.70 10.34
N ASN A 78 0.34 -2.59 10.06
CA ASN A 78 0.49 -1.32 10.78
C ASN A 78 1.94 -0.85 10.97
N GLY A 79 2.77 -1.05 9.95
CA GLY A 79 4.20 -0.69 9.95
C GLY A 79 5.13 -1.71 10.61
N THR A 80 4.61 -2.82 11.15
CA THR A 80 5.42 -3.90 11.74
C THR A 80 5.43 -5.12 10.81
N GLN A 81 6.61 -5.65 10.51
CA GLN A 81 6.75 -6.86 9.71
C GLN A 81 6.22 -8.08 10.47
N VAL A 82 5.44 -8.92 9.81
CA VAL A 82 4.94 -10.19 10.33
C VAL A 82 6.05 -11.24 10.19
N THR A 83 6.44 -11.85 11.31
CA THR A 83 7.56 -12.80 11.35
C THR A 83 7.15 -14.26 11.52
N ASP A 84 5.89 -14.51 11.88
CA ASP A 84 5.31 -15.81 12.20
C ASP A 84 4.33 -16.32 11.13
N ALA A 85 4.36 -15.73 9.94
CA ALA A 85 3.54 -16.17 8.81
C ALA A 85 3.97 -17.55 8.30
N MET A 86 3.01 -18.41 7.99
CA MET A 86 3.22 -19.79 7.52
C MET A 86 2.72 -19.95 6.09
N SER A 87 3.60 -20.37 5.20
CA SER A 87 3.26 -20.57 3.78
C SER A 87 3.05 -22.04 3.44
N GLU A 88 2.04 -22.31 2.62
CA GLU A 88 1.78 -23.61 2.00
C GLU A 88 1.64 -23.49 0.48
N PHE A 89 2.12 -24.51 -0.24
CA PHE A 89 1.93 -24.60 -1.68
C PHE A 89 0.57 -25.22 -1.98
N ILE A 90 -0.20 -24.54 -2.83
CA ILE A 90 -1.47 -25.02 -3.37
C ILE A 90 -1.32 -25.29 -4.87
N GLU A 91 -2.34 -25.87 -5.50
CA GLU A 91 -2.27 -26.34 -6.90
C GLU A 91 -1.81 -25.24 -7.88
N ASN A 92 -2.25 -23.98 -7.68
CA ASN A 92 -1.99 -22.86 -8.58
C ASN A 92 -1.18 -21.72 -7.95
N GLY A 93 -0.50 -21.96 -6.84
CA GLY A 93 0.22 -20.90 -6.14
C GLY A 93 0.60 -21.19 -4.71
N THR A 94 0.56 -20.16 -3.87
CA THR A 94 0.94 -20.23 -2.45
C THR A 94 -0.10 -19.53 -1.61
N GLU A 95 -0.46 -20.11 -0.48
CA GLU A 95 -1.19 -19.41 0.58
C GLU A 95 -0.24 -19.11 1.73
N THR A 96 -0.22 -17.87 2.18
CA THR A 96 0.54 -17.44 3.35
C THR A 96 -0.44 -17.01 4.44
N HIS A 97 -0.41 -17.73 5.55
CA HIS A 97 -1.35 -17.61 6.66
C HIS A 97 -0.68 -16.91 7.84
N PHE A 98 -1.39 -15.98 8.47
CA PHE A 98 -0.98 -15.28 9.69
C PHE A 98 -2.20 -14.79 10.47
N ALA A 99 -1.99 -14.24 11.66
CA ALA A 99 -3.07 -13.76 12.51
C ALA A 99 -2.92 -12.27 12.85
N ILE A 100 -4.04 -11.58 12.97
CA ILE A 100 -4.12 -10.22 13.54
C ILE A 100 -5.16 -10.26 14.65
N GLY A 101 -4.71 -10.34 15.90
CA GLY A 101 -5.59 -10.62 17.03
C GLY A 101 -6.23 -12.00 16.88
N GLU A 102 -7.57 -12.05 16.81
CA GLU A 102 -8.32 -13.29 16.59
C GLU A 102 -8.65 -13.54 15.10
N MET A 103 -8.37 -12.59 14.21
CA MET A 103 -8.63 -12.73 12.78
C MET A 103 -7.59 -13.63 12.13
N LEU A 104 -8.07 -14.65 11.41
CA LEU A 104 -7.23 -15.48 10.56
C LEU A 104 -7.12 -14.83 9.18
N VAL A 105 -5.90 -14.53 8.76
CA VAL A 105 -5.62 -13.81 7.52
C VAL A 105 -4.80 -14.69 6.59
N THR A 106 -5.22 -14.75 5.34
CA THR A 106 -4.54 -15.52 4.29
C THR A 106 -4.27 -14.61 3.11
N ILE A 107 -3.01 -14.53 2.68
CA ILE A 107 -2.65 -13.97 1.37
C ILE A 107 -2.48 -15.14 0.41
N ARG A 108 -3.35 -15.21 -0.58
CA ARG A 108 -3.23 -16.15 -1.69
C ARG A 108 -2.51 -15.48 -2.85
N THR A 109 -1.45 -16.12 -3.32
CA THR A 109 -0.66 -15.71 -4.48
C THR A 109 -0.85 -16.73 -5.58
N GLU A 110 -1.42 -16.33 -6.71
CA GLU A 110 -1.76 -17.22 -7.82
C GLU A 110 -1.30 -16.66 -9.16
N HIS A 111 -0.98 -17.54 -10.10
CA HIS A 111 -0.82 -17.14 -11.50
C HIS A 111 -2.19 -16.86 -12.11
N SER A 112 -2.38 -15.65 -12.66
CA SER A 112 -3.62 -15.27 -13.36
C SER A 112 -3.86 -16.02 -14.68
N CYS A 113 -2.86 -16.78 -15.16
CA CYS A 113 -2.81 -17.36 -16.50
C CYS A 113 -2.91 -16.33 -17.66
N ASP A 114 -2.96 -15.03 -17.36
CA ASP A 114 -2.86 -13.93 -18.32
C ASP A 114 -1.45 -13.35 -18.27
N LYS A 115 -0.77 -13.35 -19.42
CA LYS A 115 0.61 -12.82 -19.54
C LYS A 115 0.72 -11.33 -19.22
N LYS A 116 -0.36 -10.56 -19.34
CA LYS A 116 -0.38 -9.12 -19.03
C LYS A 116 -0.54 -8.85 -17.54
N ILE A 117 -1.26 -9.73 -16.83
CA ILE A 117 -1.58 -9.57 -15.41
C ILE A 117 -0.50 -10.25 -14.56
N GLY A 118 -0.01 -11.42 -14.98
CA GLY A 118 1.05 -12.13 -14.28
C GLY A 118 0.55 -12.78 -13.00
N VAL A 119 1.18 -12.45 -11.87
CA VAL A 119 0.85 -12.98 -10.55
C VAL A 119 -0.14 -12.05 -9.85
N VAL A 120 -1.15 -12.61 -9.22
CA VAL A 120 -2.19 -11.88 -8.47
C VAL A 120 -2.11 -12.25 -7.01
N HIS A 121 -2.26 -11.26 -6.14
CA HIS A 121 -2.32 -11.45 -4.69
C HIS A 121 -3.71 -11.08 -4.20
N SER A 122 -4.34 -11.96 -3.44
CA SER A 122 -5.66 -11.77 -2.86
C SER A 122 -5.61 -11.97 -1.36
N LEU A 123 -6.20 -11.06 -0.61
CA LEU A 123 -6.31 -11.16 0.85
C LEU A 123 -7.65 -11.76 1.24
N PHE A 124 -7.62 -12.73 2.13
CA PHE A 124 -8.80 -13.30 2.78
C PHE A 124 -8.72 -13.08 4.29
N VAL A 125 -9.81 -12.66 4.91
CA VAL A 125 -9.97 -12.56 6.36
C VAL A 125 -11.11 -13.46 6.79
N ASN A 126 -10.83 -14.44 7.66
CA ASN A 126 -11.78 -15.47 8.07
C ASN A 126 -12.46 -16.17 6.87
N GLY A 127 -11.72 -16.33 5.77
CA GLY A 127 -12.19 -16.93 4.52
C GLY A 127 -12.94 -15.99 3.56
N ALA A 128 -13.21 -14.74 3.95
CA ALA A 128 -13.86 -13.74 3.10
C ALA A 128 -12.83 -12.90 2.33
N LEU A 129 -13.03 -12.74 1.02
CA LEU A 129 -12.16 -11.93 0.16
C LEU A 129 -12.26 -10.43 0.53
N VAL A 130 -11.10 -9.77 0.64
CA VAL A 130 -10.97 -8.34 0.88
C VAL A 130 -10.48 -7.63 -0.37
N THR A 131 -11.11 -6.52 -0.72
CA THR A 131 -10.74 -5.69 -1.87
C THR A 131 -9.44 -4.93 -1.60
N GLU A 132 -8.51 -5.00 -2.55
CA GLU A 132 -7.27 -4.20 -2.55
C GLU A 132 -7.60 -2.71 -2.74
N LEU A 133 -6.81 -1.84 -2.11
CA LEU A 133 -6.93 -0.37 -2.25
C LEU A 133 -6.45 0.16 -3.60
#